data_AF-A0A9P6W592-F1
#
_entry.id   AF-A0A9P6W592-F1
#
_cell.length_a   1.000
_cell.length_b   1.000
_cell.length_c   1.000
_cell.angle_alpha   90.00
_cell.angle_beta   90.00
_cell.angle_gamma   90.00
#
_symmetry.space_group_name_H-M   'P 1'
#
loop_
_entity.id
_entity.type
_entity.pdbx_description
1 polymer ?
#
loop_
_entity_poly.entity_id
_entity_poly.type
_entity_poly.pdbx_seq_one_letter_code
_entity_poly.pdbx_strand_id
1 'polypeptide(L)'
;MLTRKYIGNVSHFTSKNPLFEQFLSDPLKIVVVPINARKLFIYYKHHDSLQNKKSRIQTSEKWIVDKFSSLWLKLVNSQKSYNQRIVSWVNRTVDKIPWQESSLLTVPGESYIMKRLLHDPKKVNKEINKQVHVTAKEYENMSLKPQIQPINLYYPTTNTWNINSIEQELKRFSETGIATYKKRTVMYLSLLPFTLPVALLPIVPNIPGFYLAYRSYCSYKAYLGAKHLKSLLNNNGYSGNSEKTHPVELPEYTELIDESSDLTEETIDNLVELLDIKEMRNTLLKVVRQEKAKI
;
A
#
# COMPACT_ATOMS: atom_id res chain seq x y z
N MET A 1 20.18 6.33 -1.81
CA MET A 1 19.24 6.37 -0.67
C MET A 1 20.02 5.89 0.54
N LEU A 2 20.73 6.81 1.18
CA LEU A 2 21.50 6.52 2.39
C LEU A 2 20.49 6.35 3.53
N THR A 3 20.37 5.14 4.03
CA THR A 3 19.65 4.82 5.26
C THR A 3 20.37 5.52 6.42
N ARG A 4 19.93 6.73 6.77
CA ARG A 4 20.21 7.27 8.11
C ARG A 4 19.57 6.28 9.09
N LYS A 5 20.42 5.63 9.88
CA LYS A 5 20.04 4.73 10.97
C LYS A 5 19.13 5.53 11.90
N TYR A 6 17.85 5.19 11.92
CA TYR A 6 16.88 5.79 12.83
C TYR A 6 17.24 5.34 14.24
N ILE A 7 17.69 6.27 15.06
CA ILE A 7 17.89 6.10 16.51
C ILE A 7 16.62 6.69 17.11
N GLY A 8 15.55 5.89 17.14
CA GLY A 8 14.34 6.25 17.88
C GLY A 8 14.59 6.00 19.35
N ASN A 9 14.35 7.00 20.19
CA ASN A 9 14.13 6.78 21.62
C ASN A 9 12.87 5.93 21.74
N VAL A 10 13.00 4.72 22.30
CA VAL A 10 11.86 3.83 22.53
C VAL A 10 11.09 4.37 23.74
N SER A 11 10.16 5.29 23.51
CA SER A 11 9.10 5.55 24.47
C SER A 11 8.05 4.47 24.29
N HIS A 12 8.02 3.50 25.21
CA HIS A 12 6.94 2.52 25.26
C HIS A 12 5.61 3.25 25.53
N PHE A 13 4.87 3.61 24.47
CA PHE A 13 3.45 3.91 24.56
C PHE A 13 2.72 2.60 24.96
N THR A 14 2.71 2.31 26.25
CA THR A 14 1.90 1.24 26.83
C THR A 14 0.47 1.76 26.95
N SER A 15 -0.24 1.82 25.83
CA SER A 15 -1.68 2.06 25.86
C SER A 15 -2.35 0.89 26.58
N LYS A 16 -3.14 1.18 27.63
CA LYS A 16 -4.02 0.19 28.28
C LYS A 16 -5.34 -0.01 27.52
N ASN A 17 -5.47 0.55 26.31
CA ASN A 17 -6.69 0.52 25.53
C ASN A 17 -6.78 -0.80 24.74
N PRO A 18 -7.82 -1.64 24.99
CA PRO A 18 -7.98 -2.90 24.28
C PRO A 18 -8.13 -2.73 22.76
N LEU A 19 -8.67 -1.60 22.29
CA LEU A 19 -8.79 -1.30 20.86
C LEU A 19 -7.43 -1.07 20.21
N PHE A 20 -6.49 -0.49 20.95
CA PHE A 20 -5.13 -0.24 20.45
C PHE A 20 -4.31 -1.54 20.41
N GLU A 21 -4.45 -2.41 21.40
CA GLU A 21 -3.85 -3.75 21.36
C GLU A 21 -4.43 -4.61 20.22
N GLN A 22 -5.74 -4.49 19.97
CA GLN A 22 -6.37 -5.08 18.80
C GLN A 22 -5.79 -4.50 17.50
N PHE A 23 -5.58 -3.18 17.44
CA PHE A 23 -4.92 -2.54 16.31
C PHE A 23 -3.54 -3.13 16.08
N LEU A 24 -2.67 -3.21 17.09
CA LEU A 24 -1.29 -3.71 16.94
C LEU A 24 -1.27 -5.17 16.47
N SER A 25 -2.12 -6.01 17.05
CA SER A 25 -2.20 -7.44 16.74
C SER A 25 -2.93 -7.79 15.43
N ASP A 26 -3.68 -6.85 14.84
CA ASP A 26 -4.44 -7.11 13.61
C ASP A 26 -3.50 -7.41 12.42
N PRO A 27 -3.54 -8.63 11.85
CA PRO A 27 -2.63 -9.03 10.79
C PRO A 27 -3.02 -8.44 9.42
N LEU A 28 -4.19 -7.81 9.27
CA LEU A 28 -4.59 -7.15 8.03
C LEU A 28 -5.56 -5.98 8.28
N LYS A 29 -5.06 -4.78 7.97
CA LYS A 29 -5.69 -3.51 8.31
C LYS A 29 -5.40 -2.42 7.27
N ILE A 30 -6.30 -1.43 7.21
CA ILE A 30 -6.10 -0.19 6.47
C ILE A 30 -5.97 0.93 7.48
N VAL A 31 -4.93 1.74 7.34
CA VAL A 31 -4.72 2.94 8.13
C VAL A 31 -4.94 4.16 7.25
N VAL A 32 -5.82 5.06 7.68
CA VAL A 32 -6.06 6.34 7.03
C VAL A 32 -5.25 7.41 7.76
N VAL A 33 -4.47 8.18 7.02
CA VAL A 33 -3.63 9.28 7.54
C VAL A 33 -4.07 10.58 6.89
N PRO A 34 -4.75 11.48 7.61
CA PRO A 34 -5.00 12.84 7.14
C PRO A 34 -3.68 13.53 6.82
N ILE A 35 -3.58 14.08 5.62
CA ILE A 35 -2.42 14.88 5.21
C ILE A 35 -2.71 16.36 5.49
N ASN A 36 -3.93 16.78 5.18
CA ASN A 36 -4.48 18.11 5.40
C ASN A 36 -6.02 18.03 5.32
N ALA A 37 -6.70 19.17 5.38
CA ALA A 37 -8.16 19.27 5.27
C ALA A 37 -8.78 18.75 3.95
N ARG A 38 -7.98 18.35 2.95
CA ARG A 38 -8.46 17.98 1.60
C ARG A 38 -8.00 16.61 1.12
N LYS A 39 -6.94 16.05 1.69
CA LYS A 39 -6.32 14.82 1.20
C LYS A 39 -6.00 13.86 2.34
N LEU A 40 -6.25 12.59 2.06
CA LEU A 40 -5.92 11.46 2.91
C LEU A 40 -4.87 10.59 2.23
N PHE A 41 -3.92 10.09 3.00
CA PHE A 41 -3.06 8.98 2.62
C PHE A 41 -3.65 7.69 3.17
N ILE A 42 -3.66 6.62 2.38
CA ILE A 42 -3.99 5.28 2.87
C ILE A 42 -2.75 4.40 2.92
N TYR A 43 -2.71 3.55 3.93
CA TYR A 43 -1.73 2.50 4.07
C TYR A 43 -2.39 1.17 4.37
N TYR A 44 -2.26 0.22 3.46
CA TYR A 44 -2.74 -1.14 3.63
C TYR A 44 -1.62 -2.00 4.20
N LYS A 45 -1.76 -2.43 5.46
CA LYS A 45 -0.80 -3.28 6.16
C LYS A 45 -1.34 -4.70 6.21
N HIS A 46 -0.52 -5.67 5.82
CA HIS A 46 -0.85 -7.08 5.94
C HIS A 46 0.37 -7.90 6.38
N HIS A 47 0.12 -8.99 7.09
CA HIS A 47 1.14 -9.96 7.47
C HIS A 47 1.50 -10.86 6.28
N ASP A 48 2.74 -11.35 6.24
CA ASP A 48 3.25 -12.19 5.13
C ASP A 48 2.56 -13.56 5.01
N SER A 49 1.92 -14.02 6.09
CA SER A 49 1.11 -15.24 6.10
C SER A 49 -0.17 -15.12 5.27
N LEU A 50 -0.64 -13.88 5.00
CA LEU A 50 -1.83 -13.61 4.22
C LEU A 50 -1.53 -13.41 2.73
N GLN A 51 -0.27 -13.48 2.31
CA GLN A 51 0.08 -13.45 0.89
C GLN A 51 -0.22 -14.80 0.23
N ASN A 52 -0.75 -14.77 -1.00
CA ASN A 52 -1.03 -15.98 -1.77
C ASN A 52 0.26 -16.56 -2.41
N LYS A 53 1.11 -17.16 -1.57
CA LYS A 53 2.39 -17.80 -1.96
C LYS A 53 2.25 -18.98 -2.93
N LYS A 54 1.04 -19.54 -3.09
CA LYS A 54 0.75 -20.60 -4.06
C LYS A 54 0.63 -20.06 -5.50
N SER A 55 0.52 -18.76 -5.68
CA SER A 55 0.34 -18.14 -7.00
C SER A 55 1.65 -18.13 -7.79
N ARG A 56 1.66 -18.83 -8.94
CA ARG A 56 2.79 -18.79 -9.89
C ARG A 56 3.12 -17.37 -10.36
N ILE A 57 2.11 -16.51 -10.48
CA ILE A 57 2.29 -15.10 -10.87
C ILE A 57 3.13 -14.37 -9.82
N GLN A 58 2.82 -14.54 -8.53
CA GLN A 58 3.56 -13.91 -7.44
C GLN A 58 4.99 -14.43 -7.32
N THR A 59 5.19 -15.74 -7.51
CA THR A 59 6.54 -16.32 -7.47
C THR A 59 7.41 -15.77 -8.60
N SER A 60 6.88 -15.71 -9.82
CA SER A 60 7.58 -15.13 -10.96
C SER A 60 7.85 -13.64 -10.77
N GLU A 61 6.85 -12.88 -10.28
CA GLU A 61 7.00 -11.46 -9.96
C GLU A 61 8.08 -11.24 -8.89
N LYS A 62 8.06 -12.02 -7.81
CA LYS A 62 9.06 -11.96 -6.75
C LYS A 62 10.46 -12.22 -7.29
N TRP A 63 10.63 -13.27 -8.09
CA TRP A 63 11.93 -13.57 -8.71
C TRP A 63 12.43 -12.42 -9.60
N ILE A 64 11.54 -11.81 -10.39
CA ILE A 64 11.87 -10.63 -11.21
C ILE A 64 12.31 -9.47 -10.32
N VAL A 65 11.51 -9.12 -9.31
CA VAL A 65 11.79 -8.02 -8.37
C VAL A 65 13.10 -8.24 -7.61
N ASP A 66 13.35 -9.45 -7.13
CA ASP A 66 14.59 -9.79 -6.42
C ASP A 66 15.81 -9.65 -7.35
N LYS A 67 15.69 -10.09 -8.61
CA LYS A 67 16.74 -9.92 -9.63
C LYS A 67 17.00 -8.44 -9.94
N PHE A 68 15.95 -7.65 -10.16
CA PHE A 68 16.09 -6.20 -10.39
C PHE A 68 16.69 -5.49 -9.18
N SER A 69 16.29 -5.86 -7.97
CA SER A 69 16.84 -5.30 -6.72
C SER A 69 18.33 -5.57 -6.62
N SER A 70 18.78 -6.78 -6.96
CA SER A 70 20.22 -7.12 -6.97
C SER A 70 21.02 -6.28 -7.99
N LEU A 71 20.46 -6.03 -9.18
CA LEU A 71 21.08 -5.19 -10.20
C LEU A 71 21.12 -3.72 -9.77
N TRP A 72 20.03 -3.24 -9.17
CA TRP A 72 19.94 -1.89 -8.64
C TRP A 72 20.96 -1.64 -7.53
N LEU A 73 21.11 -2.57 -6.59
CA LEU A 73 22.12 -2.48 -5.52
C LEU A 73 23.54 -2.41 -6.09
N LYS A 74 23.84 -3.17 -7.14
CA LYS A 74 25.13 -3.08 -7.84
C LYS A 74 25.37 -1.69 -8.45
N LEU A 75 24.34 -1.05 -9.02
CA LEU A 75 24.44 0.31 -9.57
C LEU A 75 24.64 1.34 -8.46
N VAL A 76 23.86 1.26 -7.38
CA VAL A 76 23.95 2.17 -6.22
C VAL A 76 25.34 2.12 -5.57
N ASN A 77 25.89 0.92 -5.39
CA ASN A 77 27.18 0.72 -4.73
C ASN A 77 28.39 0.91 -5.67
N SER A 78 28.18 1.21 -6.95
CA SER A 78 29.26 1.38 -7.90
C SER A 78 30.00 2.71 -7.70
N GLN A 79 31.33 2.68 -7.62
CA GLN A 79 32.14 3.90 -7.53
C GLN A 79 32.22 4.70 -8.86
N LYS A 80 31.73 4.14 -9.96
CA LYS A 80 31.82 4.79 -11.28
C LYS A 80 30.89 6.00 -11.36
N SER A 81 31.42 7.15 -11.78
CA SER A 81 30.70 8.44 -11.81
C SER A 81 29.43 8.41 -12.67
N TYR A 82 29.43 7.70 -13.80
CA TYR A 82 28.25 7.56 -14.65
C TYR A 82 27.12 6.78 -13.96
N ASN A 83 27.44 5.75 -13.18
CA ASN A 83 26.43 5.00 -12.41
C ASN A 83 25.81 5.89 -11.34
N GLN A 84 26.62 6.70 -10.65
CA GLN A 84 26.12 7.66 -9.67
C GLN A 84 25.22 8.74 -10.30
N ARG A 85 25.52 9.19 -11.53
CA ARG A 85 24.65 10.08 -12.31
C ARG A 85 23.33 9.41 -12.67
N ILE A 86 23.35 8.16 -13.13
CA ILE A 86 22.14 7.37 -13.44
C ILE A 86 21.27 7.23 -12.19
N VAL A 87 21.85 6.80 -11.06
CA VAL A 87 21.14 6.64 -9.79
C VAL A 87 20.51 7.96 -9.34
N SER A 88 21.27 9.07 -9.43
CA SER A 88 20.76 10.39 -9.07
C SER A 88 19.60 10.83 -9.96
N TRP A 89 19.70 10.62 -11.28
CA TRP A 89 18.64 10.94 -12.24
C TRP A 89 17.38 10.10 -12.01
N VAL A 90 17.52 8.79 -11.79
CA VAL A 90 16.39 7.90 -11.49
C VAL A 90 15.73 8.32 -10.18
N ASN A 91 16.49 8.55 -9.10
CA ASN A 91 15.93 8.98 -7.81
C ASN A 91 15.14 10.28 -7.95
N ARG A 92 15.69 11.29 -8.64
CA ARG A 92 14.96 12.54 -8.93
C ARG A 92 13.66 12.32 -9.71
N THR A 93 13.64 11.32 -10.58
CA THR A 93 12.46 11.00 -11.39
C THR A 93 11.41 10.25 -10.56
N VAL A 94 11.85 9.31 -9.71
CA VAL A 94 10.98 8.56 -8.78
C VAL A 94 10.39 9.47 -7.71
N ASP A 95 11.15 10.46 -7.24
CA ASP A 95 10.68 11.45 -6.26
C ASP A 95 9.55 12.34 -6.81
N LYS A 96 9.50 12.56 -8.13
CA LYS A 96 8.42 13.31 -8.80
C LYS A 96 7.13 12.51 -8.98
N ILE A 97 7.17 11.19 -8.80
CA ILE A 97 5.96 10.35 -8.92
C ILE A 97 4.94 10.79 -7.85
N PRO A 98 3.69 11.10 -8.21
CA PRO A 98 2.67 11.51 -7.24
C PRO A 98 2.51 10.49 -6.12
N TRP A 99 2.50 10.97 -4.87
CA TRP A 99 2.40 10.11 -3.69
C TRP A 99 1.14 9.24 -3.67
N GLN A 100 0.08 9.63 -4.37
CA GLN A 100 -1.16 8.85 -4.53
C GLN A 100 -0.86 7.45 -5.09
N GLU A 101 0.12 7.34 -5.98
CA GLU A 101 0.57 6.04 -6.51
C GLU A 101 1.20 5.21 -5.40
N SER A 102 2.08 5.83 -4.61
CA SER A 102 2.73 5.17 -3.46
C SER A 102 1.71 4.67 -2.44
N SER A 103 0.64 5.42 -2.20
CA SER A 103 -0.46 5.01 -1.32
C SER A 103 -1.21 3.80 -1.89
N LEU A 104 -1.62 3.83 -3.16
CA LEU A 104 -2.32 2.71 -3.81
C LEU A 104 -1.44 1.47 -4.01
N LEU A 105 -0.13 1.64 -4.14
CA LEU A 105 0.83 0.53 -4.21
C LEU A 105 0.87 -0.30 -2.92
N THR A 106 0.48 0.28 -1.78
CA THR A 106 0.37 -0.49 -0.52
C THR A 106 -0.78 -1.48 -0.57
N VAL A 107 -1.84 -1.19 -1.34
CA VAL A 107 -3.01 -2.05 -1.49
C VAL A 107 -2.67 -3.16 -2.49
N PRO A 108 -2.58 -4.43 -2.06
CA PRO A 108 -2.35 -5.53 -2.98
C PRO A 108 -3.57 -5.71 -3.88
N GLY A 109 -3.42 -6.32 -5.06
CA GLY A 109 -4.59 -6.77 -5.83
C GLY A 109 -5.37 -7.83 -5.06
N GLU A 110 -6.69 -7.94 -5.28
CA GLU A 110 -7.55 -8.87 -4.52
C GLU A 110 -7.07 -10.34 -4.60
N SER A 111 -6.52 -10.77 -5.74
CA SER A 111 -5.96 -12.13 -5.91
C SER A 111 -4.62 -12.35 -5.22
N TYR A 112 -3.98 -11.28 -4.73
CA TYR A 112 -2.67 -11.32 -4.09
C TYR A 112 -2.75 -11.62 -2.60
N ILE A 113 -3.88 -11.28 -1.97
CA ILE A 113 -4.15 -11.49 -0.56
C ILE A 113 -5.13 -12.67 -0.38
N MET A 114 -4.94 -13.42 0.70
CA MET A 114 -5.85 -14.49 1.10
C MET A 114 -7.10 -13.89 1.74
N LYS A 115 -8.27 -14.46 1.45
CA LYS A 115 -9.53 -14.15 2.13
C LYS A 115 -9.54 -14.82 3.50
N ARG A 116 -9.84 -14.04 4.55
CA ARG A 116 -10.02 -14.52 5.93
C ARG A 116 -11.47 -14.92 6.13
N LEU A 117 -11.74 -16.18 6.44
CA LEU A 117 -13.11 -16.66 6.71
C LEU A 117 -13.39 -16.59 8.21
N LEU A 118 -14.60 -16.14 8.58
CA LEU A 118 -15.03 -16.15 9.99
C LEU A 118 -15.24 -17.57 10.51
N HIS A 119 -15.69 -18.49 9.64
CA HIS A 119 -15.96 -19.89 9.99
C HIS A 119 -15.43 -20.85 8.90
N ASP A 120 -14.97 -22.04 9.30
CA ASP A 120 -14.58 -23.10 8.36
C ASP A 120 -15.83 -23.85 7.86
N PRO A 121 -16.18 -23.77 6.56
CA PRO A 121 -17.35 -24.49 6.03
C PRO A 121 -17.20 -26.03 6.09
N LYS A 122 -15.99 -26.57 6.32
CA LYS A 122 -15.72 -28.02 6.35
C LYS A 122 -15.68 -28.62 7.76
N LYS A 123 -15.64 -27.80 8.81
CA LYS A 123 -15.56 -28.24 10.22
C LYS A 123 -16.76 -27.72 11.00
N VAL A 124 -17.92 -28.34 10.82
CA VAL A 124 -19.16 -27.88 11.48
C VAL A 124 -19.13 -28.06 13.01
N ASN A 125 -18.27 -28.92 13.60
CA ASN A 125 -18.35 -29.21 15.06
C ASN A 125 -17.04 -29.52 15.81
N LYS A 126 -15.83 -29.25 15.28
CA LYS A 126 -14.58 -29.43 16.05
C LYS A 126 -13.57 -28.33 15.71
N GLU A 127 -13.30 -27.48 16.72
CA GLU A 127 -12.39 -26.31 16.74
C GLU A 127 -12.98 -24.99 16.21
N ILE A 128 -13.67 -24.28 17.10
CA ILE A 128 -14.33 -22.98 16.86
C ILE A 128 -13.35 -21.84 16.52
N ASN A 129 -12.03 -22.01 16.69
CA ASN A 129 -11.10 -20.87 16.74
C ASN A 129 -9.95 -20.85 15.71
N LYS A 130 -9.99 -21.66 14.64
CA LYS A 130 -8.93 -21.59 13.60
C LYS A 130 -9.37 -20.74 12.41
N GLN A 131 -8.85 -19.53 12.33
CA GLN A 131 -9.00 -18.67 11.14
C GLN A 131 -8.55 -19.43 9.89
N VAL A 132 -9.44 -19.57 8.91
CA VAL A 132 -9.14 -20.25 7.64
C VAL A 132 -8.85 -19.20 6.58
N HIS A 133 -7.66 -19.32 5.98
CA HIS A 133 -7.23 -18.46 4.87
C HIS A 133 -7.39 -19.21 3.57
N VAL A 134 -8.13 -18.63 2.62
CA VAL A 134 -8.34 -19.21 1.29
C VAL A 134 -7.99 -18.23 0.19
N THR A 135 -7.50 -18.73 -0.93
CA THR A 135 -7.25 -17.89 -2.11
C THR A 135 -8.57 -17.39 -2.70
N ALA A 136 -8.54 -16.29 -3.46
CA ALA A 136 -9.73 -15.79 -4.17
C ALA A 136 -10.36 -16.88 -5.07
N LYS A 137 -9.54 -17.66 -5.78
CA LYS A 137 -9.99 -18.76 -6.64
C LYS A 137 -10.60 -19.92 -5.85
N GLU A 138 -9.99 -20.32 -4.74
CA GLU A 138 -10.55 -21.35 -3.86
C GLU A 138 -11.90 -20.91 -3.31
N TYR A 139 -12.03 -19.64 -2.87
CA TYR A 139 -13.29 -19.06 -2.41
C TYR A 139 -14.36 -19.02 -3.52
N GLU A 140 -14.01 -18.59 -4.74
CA GLU A 140 -14.90 -18.58 -5.90
C GLU A 140 -15.42 -19.97 -6.27
N ASN A 141 -14.62 -21.01 -6.04
CA ASN A 141 -15.01 -22.39 -6.31
C ASN A 141 -15.83 -23.06 -5.18
N MET A 142 -16.02 -22.40 -4.03
CA MET A 142 -16.88 -22.94 -2.96
C MET A 142 -18.36 -22.84 -3.34
N SER A 143 -19.11 -23.93 -3.14
CA SER A 143 -20.56 -24.00 -3.40
C SER A 143 -21.36 -23.06 -2.49
N LEU A 144 -20.95 -22.94 -1.23
CA LEU A 144 -21.47 -21.95 -0.28
C LEU A 144 -20.40 -20.89 -0.04
N LYS A 145 -20.79 -19.62 -0.02
CA LYS A 145 -19.89 -18.47 0.22
C LYS A 145 -19.88 -18.11 1.71
N PRO A 146 -18.95 -18.64 2.51
CA PRO A 146 -18.88 -18.30 3.94
C PRO A 146 -18.57 -16.82 4.12
N GLN A 147 -18.99 -16.26 5.25
CA GLN A 147 -18.76 -14.87 5.57
C GLN A 147 -17.25 -14.58 5.70
N ILE A 148 -16.81 -13.54 4.99
CA ILE A 148 -15.42 -13.06 5.03
C ILE A 148 -15.29 -12.12 6.24
N GLN A 149 -14.21 -12.24 6.98
CA GLN A 149 -13.87 -11.31 8.05
C GLN A 149 -13.58 -9.93 7.44
N PRO A 150 -14.26 -8.85 7.90
CA PRO A 150 -14.01 -7.51 7.40
C PRO A 150 -12.56 -7.08 7.68
N ILE A 151 -12.08 -6.14 6.88
CA ILE A 151 -10.79 -5.47 7.10
C ILE A 151 -11.04 -4.25 7.97
N ASN A 152 -10.32 -4.14 9.09
CA ASN A 152 -10.45 -2.96 9.93
C ASN A 152 -9.84 -1.74 9.23
N LEU A 153 -10.61 -0.66 9.19
CA LEU A 153 -10.25 0.64 8.67
C LEU A 153 -10.01 1.57 9.86
N TYR A 154 -8.76 1.73 10.25
CA TYR A 154 -8.37 2.59 11.36
C TYR A 154 -8.21 4.02 10.89
N TYR A 155 -8.86 4.95 11.57
CA TYR A 155 -8.85 6.37 11.23
C TYR A 155 -8.83 7.23 12.50
N PRO A 156 -8.26 8.45 12.42
CA PRO A 156 -8.46 9.46 13.44
C PRO A 156 -9.70 10.30 13.09
N THR A 157 -10.44 10.74 14.10
CA THR A 157 -11.51 11.72 13.92
C THR A 157 -10.92 13.13 14.06
N THR A 158 -11.22 14.01 13.11
CA THR A 158 -10.85 15.43 13.18
C THR A 158 -12.04 16.28 12.77
N ASN A 159 -11.99 17.59 13.01
CA ASN A 159 -13.00 18.54 12.53
C ASN A 159 -13.35 18.40 11.04
N THR A 160 -12.38 18.05 10.18
CA THR A 160 -12.61 17.89 8.73
C THR A 160 -12.87 16.45 8.31
N TRP A 161 -12.33 15.47 9.04
CA TRP A 161 -12.38 14.06 8.68
C TRP A 161 -13.15 13.25 9.71
N ASN A 162 -14.38 12.91 9.36
CA ASN A 162 -15.20 11.88 10.00
C ASN A 162 -15.37 10.68 9.05
N ILE A 163 -15.94 9.58 9.55
CA ILE A 163 -16.12 8.35 8.77
C ILE A 163 -16.81 8.56 7.42
N ASN A 164 -17.88 9.37 7.36
CA ASN A 164 -18.62 9.60 6.11
C ASN A 164 -17.76 10.31 5.06
N SER A 165 -17.04 11.36 5.48
CA SER A 165 -16.13 12.11 4.61
C SER A 165 -14.93 11.27 4.17
N ILE A 166 -14.41 10.42 5.05
CA ILE A 166 -13.34 9.48 4.74
C ILE A 166 -13.82 8.48 3.70
N GLU A 167 -14.95 7.82 3.89
CA GLU A 167 -15.49 6.87 2.92
C GLU A 167 -15.74 7.51 1.56
N GLN A 168 -16.29 8.73 1.52
CA GLN A 168 -16.51 9.48 0.29
C GLN A 168 -15.17 9.75 -0.42
N GLU A 169 -14.16 10.21 0.30
CA GLU A 169 -12.84 10.48 -0.26
C GLU A 169 -12.15 9.19 -0.72
N LEU A 170 -12.26 8.09 0.03
CA LEU A 170 -11.72 6.78 -0.36
C LEU A 170 -12.40 6.24 -1.63
N LYS A 171 -13.72 6.42 -1.78
CA LYS A 171 -14.45 6.08 -3.02
C LYS A 171 -13.90 6.90 -4.19
N ARG A 172 -13.83 8.24 -4.05
CA ARG A 172 -13.25 9.13 -5.07
C ARG A 172 -11.81 8.77 -5.43
N PHE A 173 -10.99 8.49 -4.42
CA PHE A 173 -9.58 8.13 -4.54
C PHE A 173 -9.42 6.82 -5.32
N SER A 174 -10.23 5.81 -5.02
CA SER A 174 -10.24 4.53 -5.73
C SER A 174 -10.64 4.69 -7.20
N GLU A 175 -11.66 5.47 -7.52
CA GLU A 175 -12.14 5.68 -8.89
C GLU A 175 -11.15 6.46 -9.74
N THR A 176 -10.61 7.55 -9.17
CA THR A 176 -9.57 8.36 -9.81
C THR A 176 -8.32 7.52 -10.05
N GLY A 177 -7.93 6.69 -9.07
CA GLY A 177 -6.82 5.75 -9.19
C GLY A 177 -7.02 4.75 -10.32
N ILE A 178 -8.19 4.12 -10.41
CA ILE A 178 -8.53 3.16 -11.48
C ILE A 178 -8.35 3.83 -12.86
N ALA A 179 -8.98 4.99 -13.07
CA ALA A 179 -8.92 5.69 -14.36
C ALA A 179 -7.49 6.11 -14.73
N THR A 180 -6.79 6.73 -13.77
CA THR A 180 -5.45 7.30 -13.98
C THR A 180 -4.41 6.22 -14.25
N TYR A 181 -4.33 5.21 -13.38
CA TYR A 181 -3.25 4.22 -13.43
C TYR A 181 -3.49 3.16 -14.51
N LYS A 182 -4.74 2.89 -14.90
CA LYS A 182 -5.03 2.11 -16.12
C LYS A 182 -4.48 2.80 -17.36
N LYS A 183 -4.79 4.09 -17.55
CA LYS A 183 -4.28 4.88 -18.69
C LYS A 183 -2.76 4.94 -18.71
N ARG A 184 -2.13 5.20 -17.56
CA ARG A 184 -0.66 5.25 -17.42
C ARG A 184 0.00 3.92 -17.74
N THR A 185 -0.55 2.80 -17.26
CA THR A 185 -0.04 1.46 -17.56
C THR A 185 0.00 1.22 -19.06
N VAL A 186 -1.11 1.46 -19.76
CA VAL A 186 -1.18 1.29 -21.21
C VAL A 186 -0.19 2.22 -21.91
N MET A 187 -0.16 3.49 -21.53
CA MET A 187 0.77 4.47 -22.09
C MET A 187 2.24 4.03 -21.97
N TYR A 188 2.69 3.64 -20.77
CA TYR A 188 4.09 3.21 -20.56
C TYR A 188 4.41 1.91 -21.28
N LEU A 189 3.46 0.97 -21.33
CA LEU A 189 3.63 -0.27 -22.07
C LEU A 189 3.73 -0.02 -23.59
N SER A 190 2.92 0.89 -24.13
CA SER A 190 3.00 1.31 -25.53
C SER A 190 4.30 2.05 -25.85
N LEU A 191 4.88 2.76 -24.88
CA LEU A 191 6.17 3.46 -25.05
C LEU A 191 7.39 2.53 -24.95
N LEU A 192 7.25 1.36 -24.32
CA LEU A 192 8.35 0.43 -24.09
C LEU A 192 9.09 0.00 -25.38
N PRO A 193 8.41 -0.38 -26.49
CA PRO A 193 9.06 -0.83 -27.72
C PRO A 193 10.00 0.23 -28.33
N PHE A 194 9.70 1.51 -28.14
CA PHE A 194 10.52 2.62 -28.64
C PHE A 194 11.89 2.70 -27.96
N THR A 195 12.08 2.01 -26.83
CA THR A 195 13.37 1.92 -26.14
C THR A 195 14.20 0.70 -26.54
N LEU A 196 13.63 -0.23 -27.34
CA LEU A 196 14.35 -1.42 -27.80
C LEU A 196 15.61 -1.12 -28.62
N PRO A 197 15.68 -0.08 -29.47
CA PRO A 197 16.92 0.25 -30.18
C PRO A 197 18.10 0.51 -29.23
N VAL A 198 17.85 1.12 -28.07
CA VAL A 198 18.88 1.36 -27.03
C VAL A 198 19.36 0.05 -26.41
N ALA A 199 18.51 -0.98 -26.34
CA ALA A 199 18.87 -2.29 -25.80
C ALA A 199 19.84 -3.07 -26.70
N LEU A 200 19.97 -2.71 -27.98
CA LEU A 200 20.91 -3.34 -28.92
C LEU A 200 22.36 -2.86 -28.76
N LEU A 201 22.59 -1.79 -27.99
CA LEU A 201 23.93 -1.25 -27.75
C LEU A 201 24.63 -2.00 -26.60
N PRO A 202 25.81 -2.62 -26.83
CA PRO A 202 26.47 -3.47 -25.84
C PRO A 202 27.14 -2.71 -24.67
N ILE A 203 27.23 -1.37 -24.73
CA ILE A 203 28.04 -0.56 -23.81
C ILE A 203 27.20 0.05 -22.67
N VAL A 204 25.89 0.28 -22.88
CA VAL A 204 25.05 1.05 -21.96
C VAL A 204 23.78 0.28 -21.63
N PRO A 205 23.40 0.11 -20.34
CA PRO A 205 22.11 -0.48 -19.99
C PRO A 205 20.96 0.36 -20.56
N ASN A 206 19.89 -0.27 -21.05
CA ASN A 206 18.69 0.42 -21.53
C ASN A 206 17.90 1.08 -20.37
N ILE A 207 18.46 2.15 -19.79
CA ILE A 207 17.86 2.91 -18.68
C ILE A 207 16.45 3.42 -19.04
N PRO A 208 16.19 3.97 -20.25
CA PRO A 208 14.84 4.38 -20.63
C PRO A 208 13.84 3.22 -20.59
N GLY A 209 14.21 2.06 -21.15
CA GLY A 209 13.35 0.87 -21.15
C GLY A 209 13.12 0.31 -19.75
N PHE A 210 14.16 0.24 -18.91
CA PHE A 210 14.01 -0.17 -17.51
C PHE A 210 13.09 0.78 -16.74
N TYR A 211 13.25 2.09 -16.93
CA TYR A 211 12.37 3.08 -16.32
C TYR A 211 10.92 2.89 -16.78
N LEU A 212 10.66 2.77 -18.07
CA LEU A 212 9.29 2.56 -18.58
C LEU A 212 8.68 1.24 -18.11
N ALA A 213 9.46 0.15 -18.04
CA ALA A 213 9.00 -1.13 -17.49
C ALA A 213 8.63 -0.98 -16.01
N TYR A 214 9.51 -0.36 -15.21
CA TYR A 214 9.23 -0.05 -13.81
C TYR A 214 7.98 0.83 -13.64
N ARG A 215 7.84 1.89 -14.45
CA ARG A 215 6.67 2.78 -14.42
C ARG A 215 5.38 2.08 -14.81
N SER A 216 5.43 1.22 -15.83
CA SER A 216 4.31 0.39 -16.25
C SER A 216 3.90 -0.56 -15.12
N TYR A 217 4.86 -1.26 -14.52
CA TYR A 217 4.62 -2.16 -13.39
C TYR A 217 4.02 -1.44 -12.18
N CYS A 218 4.61 -0.32 -11.71
CA CYS A 218 4.07 0.44 -10.59
C CYS A 218 2.67 0.98 -10.88
N SER A 219 2.44 1.50 -12.10
CA SER A 219 1.10 1.96 -12.49
C SER A 219 0.11 0.80 -12.50
N TYR A 220 0.50 -0.37 -12.99
CA TYR A 220 -0.36 -1.55 -13.01
C TYR A 220 -0.71 -2.01 -11.60
N LYS A 221 0.26 -2.06 -10.68
CA LYS A 221 0.03 -2.43 -9.28
C LYS A 221 -0.86 -1.40 -8.57
N ALA A 222 -0.65 -0.11 -8.79
CA ALA A 222 -1.52 0.93 -8.26
C ALA A 222 -2.95 0.85 -8.82
N TYR A 223 -3.11 0.48 -10.10
CA TYR A 223 -4.42 0.19 -10.70
C TYR A 223 -5.12 -1.00 -10.01
N LEU A 224 -4.38 -2.10 -9.77
CA LEU A 224 -4.92 -3.26 -9.05
C LEU A 224 -5.31 -2.90 -7.61
N GLY A 225 -4.47 -2.12 -6.92
CA GLY A 225 -4.73 -1.62 -5.58
C GLY A 225 -5.98 -0.74 -5.53
N ALA A 226 -6.14 0.19 -6.48
CA ALA A 226 -7.33 1.04 -6.59
C ALA A 226 -8.60 0.23 -6.87
N LYS A 227 -8.52 -0.79 -7.73
CA LYS A 227 -9.63 -1.71 -8.00
C LYS A 227 -10.00 -2.51 -6.74
N HIS A 228 -9.02 -3.00 -6.00
CA HIS A 228 -9.26 -3.73 -4.76
C HIS A 228 -9.85 -2.82 -3.69
N LEU A 229 -9.32 -1.60 -3.50
CA LEU A 229 -9.89 -0.61 -2.60
C LEU A 229 -11.36 -0.32 -2.94
N LYS A 230 -11.69 -0.09 -4.21
CA LYS A 230 -13.09 0.09 -4.64
C LYS A 230 -13.95 -1.13 -4.32
N SER A 231 -13.43 -2.35 -4.47
CA SER A 231 -14.13 -3.59 -4.11
C SER A 231 -14.41 -3.67 -2.61
N LEU A 232 -13.47 -3.23 -1.76
CA LEU A 232 -13.62 -3.19 -0.31
C LEU A 232 -14.65 -2.16 0.15
N LEU A 233 -14.73 -1.00 -0.51
CA LEU A 233 -15.68 0.07 -0.17
C LEU A 233 -17.09 -0.16 -0.75
N ASN A 234 -17.22 -1.09 -1.70
CA ASN A 234 -18.50 -1.41 -2.32
C ASN A 234 -19.23 -2.49 -1.50
N ASN A 235 -20.35 -2.10 -0.88
CA ASN A 235 -21.21 -2.98 -0.09
C ASN A 235 -22.06 -3.96 -0.95
N ASN A 236 -22.00 -3.87 -2.29
CA ASN A 236 -22.90 -4.58 -3.19
C ASN A 236 -22.36 -5.91 -3.77
N GLY A 237 -21.61 -6.73 -3.01
CA GLY A 237 -20.91 -7.89 -3.57
C GLY A 237 -21.10 -9.25 -2.88
N TYR A 238 -22.10 -10.02 -3.36
CA TYR A 238 -22.20 -11.50 -3.34
C TYR A 238 -21.81 -12.24 -2.05
N SER A 239 -22.60 -12.05 -0.97
CA SER A 239 -23.00 -13.04 0.05
C SER A 239 -23.35 -12.30 1.33
N GLY A 240 -24.64 -11.98 1.52
CA GLY A 240 -25.14 -11.30 2.72
C GLY A 240 -24.72 -9.84 2.85
N ASN A 241 -25.51 -9.06 3.58
CA ASN A 241 -25.29 -7.64 3.87
C ASN A 241 -24.11 -7.39 4.83
N SER A 242 -22.97 -8.05 4.65
CA SER A 242 -21.79 -7.86 5.51
C SER A 242 -20.85 -6.81 4.91
N GLU A 243 -20.63 -5.73 5.65
CA GLU A 243 -19.61 -4.73 5.35
C GLU A 243 -18.25 -5.41 5.20
N LYS A 244 -17.49 -5.06 4.15
CA LYS A 244 -16.14 -5.62 3.91
C LYS A 244 -15.06 -4.86 4.69
N THR A 245 -15.38 -3.66 5.14
CA THR A 245 -14.53 -2.83 5.97
C THR A 245 -15.26 -2.50 7.26
N HIS A 246 -14.57 -2.60 8.39
CA HIS A 246 -15.09 -2.18 9.70
C HIS A 246 -14.35 -0.91 10.12
N PRO A 247 -15.00 0.25 10.18
CA PRO A 247 -14.37 1.48 10.63
C PRO A 247 -14.11 1.46 12.14
N VAL A 248 -12.87 1.71 12.55
CA VAL A 248 -12.45 1.73 13.95
C VAL A 248 -11.71 3.04 14.24
N GLU A 249 -12.26 3.85 15.13
CA GLU A 249 -11.56 5.03 15.64
C GLU A 249 -10.56 4.62 16.73
N LEU A 250 -9.36 5.22 16.69
CA LEU A 250 -8.34 5.04 17.72
C LEU A 250 -8.14 6.37 18.47
N PRO A 251 -8.58 6.49 19.74
CA PRO A 251 -8.46 7.73 20.49
C PRO A 251 -7.03 8.27 20.57
N GLU A 252 -6.04 7.41 20.82
CA GLU A 252 -4.63 7.80 20.88
C GLU A 252 -4.10 8.34 19.54
N TYR A 253 -4.67 7.84 18.44
CA TYR A 253 -4.36 8.32 17.11
C TYR A 253 -5.06 9.65 16.82
N THR A 254 -6.33 9.79 17.23
CA THR A 254 -7.08 11.05 17.18
C THR A 254 -6.36 12.15 17.96
N GLU A 255 -5.90 11.88 19.19
CA GLU A 255 -5.18 12.84 20.03
C GLU A 255 -3.84 13.30 19.41
N LEU A 256 -3.17 12.42 18.66
CA LEU A 256 -1.91 12.75 17.99
C LEU A 256 -2.13 13.64 16.75
N ILE A 257 -3.26 13.49 16.07
CA ILE A 257 -3.58 14.24 14.86
C ILE A 257 -4.38 15.48 15.25
N ASP A 258 -3.66 16.59 15.45
CA ASP A 258 -4.23 17.91 15.70
C ASP A 258 -5.20 18.34 14.58
N GLU A 259 -6.40 18.77 14.98
CA GLU A 259 -7.51 19.10 14.08
C GLU A 259 -7.26 20.33 13.19
N SER A 260 -6.17 21.07 13.42
CA SER A 260 -5.91 22.37 12.79
C SER A 260 -4.68 22.43 11.88
N SER A 261 -3.85 21.37 11.82
CA SER A 261 -2.55 21.44 11.16
C SER A 261 -2.32 20.38 10.07
N ASP A 262 -1.61 20.80 9.01
CA ASP A 262 -1.10 19.90 7.98
C ASP A 262 -0.08 18.93 8.59
N LEU A 263 0.00 17.71 8.06
CA LEU A 263 0.95 16.70 8.48
C LEU A 263 2.40 17.25 8.42
N THR A 264 3.11 17.21 9.55
CA THR A 264 4.50 17.69 9.66
C THR A 264 5.51 16.54 9.75
N GLU A 265 6.81 16.83 9.61
CA GLU A 265 7.85 15.80 9.76
C GLU A 265 7.93 15.25 11.20
N GLU A 266 7.68 16.09 12.20
CA GLU A 266 7.65 15.69 13.62
C GLU A 266 6.43 14.81 13.92
N THR A 267 5.25 15.20 13.45
CA THR A 267 4.03 14.39 13.59
C THR A 267 4.19 13.02 12.92
N ILE A 268 4.91 12.94 11.78
CA ILE A 268 5.20 11.67 11.12
C ILE A 268 6.02 10.73 11.99
N ASP A 269 7.03 11.25 12.69
CA ASP A 269 7.91 10.43 13.53
C ASP A 269 7.13 9.84 14.71
N ASN A 270 6.33 10.66 15.40
CA ASN A 270 5.45 10.21 16.48
C ASN A 270 4.36 9.24 15.97
N LEU A 271 3.80 9.49 14.79
CA LEU A 271 2.76 8.65 14.18
C LEU A 271 3.28 7.26 13.85
N VAL A 272 4.45 7.19 13.25
CA VAL A 272 5.06 5.94 12.84
C VAL A 272 5.52 5.12 14.04
N GLU A 273 5.96 5.78 15.11
CA GLU A 273 6.26 5.15 16.40
C GLU A 273 5.00 4.60 17.07
N LEU A 274 3.95 5.44 17.20
CA LEU A 274 2.67 5.04 17.78
C LEU A 274 2.07 3.83 17.06
N LEU A 275 1.94 3.90 15.73
CA LEU A 275 1.29 2.84 14.95
C LEU A 275 2.16 1.58 14.75
N ASP A 276 3.46 1.64 15.10
CA ASP A 276 4.48 0.62 14.79
C ASP A 276 4.51 0.19 13.30
N ILE A 277 4.43 1.17 12.39
CA ILE A 277 4.52 0.94 10.94
C ILE A 277 5.66 1.78 10.35
N LYS A 278 6.90 1.39 10.71
CA LYS A 278 8.16 2.09 10.38
C LYS A 278 8.35 2.34 8.89
N GLU A 279 7.86 1.44 8.04
CA GLU A 279 7.97 1.57 6.60
C GLU A 279 7.13 2.69 5.97
N MET A 280 6.14 3.26 6.67
CA MET A 280 5.37 4.41 6.17
C MET A 280 6.19 5.69 6.10
N ARG A 281 7.17 5.86 7.00
CA ARG A 281 7.87 7.12 7.26
C ARG A 281 8.35 7.82 6.00
N ASN A 282 9.14 7.12 5.17
CA ASN A 282 9.73 7.71 3.97
C ASN A 282 8.67 8.13 2.94
N THR A 283 7.56 7.39 2.89
CA THR A 283 6.44 7.71 2.00
C THR A 283 5.69 8.93 2.51
N LEU A 284 5.43 9.04 3.81
CA LEU A 284 4.79 10.22 4.41
C LEU A 284 5.67 11.47 4.28
N LEU A 285 6.98 11.37 4.47
CA LEU A 285 7.90 12.48 4.21
C LEU A 285 7.88 12.91 2.73
N LYS A 286 7.70 11.96 1.80
CA LYS A 286 7.48 12.29 0.39
C LYS A 286 6.14 13.01 0.19
N VAL A 287 5.07 12.56 0.85
CA VAL A 287 3.75 13.20 0.81
C VAL A 287 3.85 14.67 1.25
N VAL A 288 4.40 14.94 2.43
CA VAL A 288 4.56 16.29 2.99
C VAL A 288 5.37 17.18 2.05
N ARG A 289 6.52 16.69 1.54
CA ARG A 289 7.35 17.44 0.57
C ARG A 289 6.57 17.79 -0.71
N GLN A 290 5.80 16.85 -1.24
CA GLN A 290 5.04 17.08 -2.47
C GLN A 290 3.83 18.00 -2.28
N GLU A 291 3.20 17.99 -1.11
CA GLU A 291 2.06 18.86 -0.82
C GLU A 291 2.52 20.28 -0.49
N LYS A 292 3.62 20.45 0.27
CA LYS A 292 4.25 21.77 0.48
C LYS A 292 4.69 22.43 -0.84
N ALA A 293 5.17 21.67 -1.81
CA ALA A 293 5.63 22.21 -3.10
C ALA A 293 4.49 22.60 -4.07
N LYS A 294 3.22 22.34 -3.73
CA LYS A 294 2.04 22.72 -4.52
C LYS A 294 1.33 23.96 -3.97
N ILE A 295 1.73 24.42 -2.79
CA ILE A 295 1.28 25.66 -2.14
C ILE A 295 2.23 26.77 -2.61
#